data_AF-A0A2K1QIZ3-F1
#
_entry.id   AF-A0A2K1QIZ3-F1
#
_cell.length_a   1.000
_cell.length_b   1.000
_cell.length_c   1.000
_cell.angle_alpha   90.00
_cell.angle_beta   90.00
_cell.angle_gamma   90.00
#
_symmetry.space_group_name_H-M   'P 1'
#
loop_
_entity.id
_entity.type
_entity.pdbx_description
1 polymer ?
#
loop_
_entity_poly.entity_id
_entity_poly.type
_entity_poly.pdbx_seq_one_letter_code
_entity_poly.pdbx_strand_id
1 'polypeptide(L)'
;MAFDESQINSGQSRTGDEALQPFVQSTFDPAEYLNATLPPLSLNSGSRSDTTRVSLADLSTKTQVVLSQLNAQTSRLSANLNQLTDEIIRSGSRLAYEVEILRGETNGLSEVLLDKLQGDIAVFDSHSRAKDDNQDDSSSGEPEDIKQLRILTSVRNRLDTVIKVFGDAMEWPVAPSELSSSLISVTAPNITPEEQRSREEKGKEVAEKLRENIASLLESGRTPEEGILAANGRINDLRRLALVWKGTAEERYRTRFIDGLAKLVEDEQRKLAKRSEGRRQVSTSVSTGPRVLEQSKNPNETGYGFMSSLRKIRGDIYIE
;
A
#
# COMPACT_ATOMS: atom_id res chain seq x y z
N MET A 1 35.82 5.04 -2.39
CA MET A 1 35.76 6.31 -1.65
C MET A 1 34.39 6.33 -0.98
N ALA A 2 34.34 5.91 0.28
CA ALA A 2 33.10 5.72 1.03
C ALA A 2 32.62 7.09 1.51
N PHE A 3 31.36 7.41 1.22
CA PHE A 3 30.71 8.62 1.71
C PHE A 3 30.31 8.41 3.17
N ASP A 4 30.83 9.26 4.03
CA ASP A 4 30.66 9.28 5.47
C ASP A 4 29.24 9.75 5.83
N GLU A 5 28.48 8.88 6.48
CA GLU A 5 27.05 9.00 6.79
C GLU A 5 26.80 9.81 8.08
N SER A 6 27.76 10.65 8.47
CA SER A 6 27.85 11.27 9.80
C SER A 6 27.09 12.60 9.95
N GLN A 7 26.44 13.13 8.89
CA GLN A 7 25.76 14.44 8.93
C GLN A 7 24.24 14.42 9.14
N ILE A 8 23.59 13.26 9.25
CA ILE A 8 22.12 13.20 9.45
C ILE A 8 21.72 13.30 10.93
N ASN A 9 22.69 13.47 11.84
CA ASN A 9 22.45 13.32 13.27
C ASN A 9 22.27 14.63 14.06
N SER A 10 21.78 15.69 13.41
CA SER A 10 21.48 16.96 14.10
C SER A 10 20.18 16.94 14.93
N GLY A 11 19.40 15.85 14.89
CA GLY A 11 18.17 15.68 15.67
C GLY A 11 18.35 15.11 17.07
N GLN A 12 19.51 14.52 17.40
CA GLN A 12 19.72 13.80 18.66
C GLN A 12 20.11 14.68 19.87
N SER A 13 20.27 15.99 19.69
CA SER A 13 20.73 16.89 20.76
C SER A 13 19.62 17.54 21.59
N ARG A 14 18.34 17.36 21.25
CA ARG A 14 17.21 17.97 21.98
C ARG A 14 16.45 17.04 22.92
N THR A 15 16.63 15.72 22.83
CA THR A 15 16.02 14.70 23.71
C THR A 15 17.01 14.07 24.70
N GLY A 16 18.18 14.69 24.89
CA GLY A 16 19.29 14.17 25.69
C GLY A 16 19.14 14.26 27.21
N ASP A 17 17.98 14.67 27.74
CA ASP A 17 17.75 14.58 29.19
C ASP A 17 17.33 13.14 29.50
N GLU A 18 18.26 12.34 30.01
CA GLU A 18 18.05 10.93 30.42
C GLU A 18 16.82 10.80 31.32
N ALA A 19 16.52 11.82 32.11
CA ALA A 19 15.34 11.88 32.97
C ALA A 19 14.01 12.04 32.23
N LEU A 20 14.00 12.45 30.95
CA LEU A 20 12.79 12.56 30.13
C LEU A 20 12.50 11.31 29.30
N GLN A 21 13.46 10.39 29.15
CA GLN A 21 13.28 9.16 28.37
C GLN A 21 12.06 8.32 28.80
N PRO A 22 11.75 8.14 30.09
CA PRO A 22 10.56 7.38 30.51
C PRO A 22 9.26 8.05 30.05
N PHE A 23 9.21 9.39 30.04
CA PHE A 23 8.00 10.17 29.75
C PHE A 23 7.68 10.28 28.25
N VAL A 24 8.64 9.97 27.38
CA VAL A 24 8.46 10.00 25.91
C VAL A 24 7.95 8.66 25.36
N GLN A 25 7.95 7.60 26.18
CA GLN A 25 7.48 6.29 25.78
C GLN A 25 5.94 6.24 25.72
N SER A 26 5.38 5.65 24.66
CA SER A 26 3.92 5.52 24.48
C SER A 26 3.23 4.61 25.50
N THR A 27 4.00 3.83 26.26
CA THR A 27 3.51 2.90 27.29
C THR A 27 3.75 3.42 28.70
N PHE A 28 4.05 4.71 28.86
CA PHE A 28 4.34 5.29 30.17
C PHE A 28 3.13 5.15 31.10
N ASP A 29 3.30 4.42 32.19
CA ASP A 29 2.36 4.37 33.31
C ASP A 29 2.96 5.15 34.50
N PRO A 30 2.28 6.21 34.99
CA PRO A 30 2.76 6.98 36.14
C PRO A 30 2.85 6.13 37.42
N ALA A 31 2.00 5.12 37.60
CA ALA A 31 2.05 4.26 38.78
C ALA A 31 3.26 3.33 38.73
N GLU A 32 3.51 2.66 37.60
CA GLU A 32 4.70 1.84 37.38
C GLU A 32 6.00 2.66 37.50
N TYR A 33 6.04 3.88 36.96
CA TYR A 33 7.19 4.78 37.07
C TYR A 33 7.52 5.12 38.53
N LEU A 34 6.53 5.50 39.34
CA LEU A 34 6.72 5.81 40.76
C LEU A 34 7.11 4.56 41.57
N ASN A 35 6.53 3.40 41.26
CA ASN A 35 6.89 2.14 41.90
C ASN A 35 8.32 1.69 41.55
N ALA A 36 8.82 2.02 40.37
CA ALA A 36 10.19 1.74 39.95
C ALA A 36 11.22 2.75 40.52
N THR A 37 10.84 4.02 40.69
CA THR A 37 11.74 5.07 41.20
C THR A 37 11.79 5.15 42.73
N LEU A 38 10.69 4.80 43.41
CA LEU A 38 10.59 4.86 44.86
C LEU A 38 10.96 3.51 45.52
N PRO A 39 11.82 3.52 46.56
CA PRO A 39 12.14 2.31 47.30
C PRO A 39 10.93 1.73 48.06
N PRO A 40 10.85 0.41 48.26
CA PRO A 40 9.77 -0.20 49.02
C PRO A 40 9.80 0.21 50.50
N LEU A 41 8.62 0.49 51.05
CA LEU A 41 8.43 0.91 52.45
C LEU A 41 8.70 -0.21 53.46
N SER A 42 9.42 0.11 54.53
CA SER A 42 9.57 -0.78 55.69
C SER A 42 8.44 -0.58 56.70
N LEU A 43 7.39 -1.41 56.59
CA LEU A 43 6.28 -1.48 57.55
C LEU A 43 6.64 -2.50 58.66
N ASN A 44 7.56 -2.12 59.54
CA ASN A 44 7.95 -2.78 60.79
C ASN A 44 7.97 -4.33 60.89
N SER A 45 9.20 -4.85 61.00
CA SER A 45 9.69 -5.99 61.82
C SER A 45 8.95 -7.32 61.80
N GLY A 46 9.37 -8.23 60.92
CA GLY A 46 8.99 -9.64 61.02
C GLY A 46 9.68 -10.60 60.05
N SER A 47 10.39 -10.12 59.03
CA SER A 47 11.10 -10.98 58.10
C SER A 47 12.55 -10.54 57.98
N ARG A 48 13.46 -11.47 58.29
CA ARG A 48 14.89 -11.32 58.07
C ARG A 48 15.14 -11.32 56.56
N SER A 49 16.01 -10.42 56.11
CA SER A 49 16.59 -10.37 54.76
C SER A 49 15.75 -9.69 53.67
N ASP A 50 15.74 -8.35 53.68
CA ASP A 50 15.63 -7.57 52.43
C ASP A 50 16.29 -6.21 52.65
N THR A 51 17.52 -6.05 52.16
CA THR A 51 18.39 -4.85 52.35
C THR A 51 17.92 -3.61 51.58
N THR A 52 16.76 -3.68 50.92
CA THR A 52 16.23 -2.67 49.97
C THR A 52 15.08 -1.84 50.52
N ARG A 53 14.62 -2.09 51.76
CA ARG A 53 13.46 -1.42 52.36
C ARG A 53 13.86 -0.18 53.16
N VAL A 54 13.14 0.91 52.96
CA VAL A 54 13.51 2.25 53.46
C VAL A 54 12.45 2.79 54.45
N SER A 55 12.85 3.65 55.38
CA SER A 55 11.95 4.28 56.36
C SER A 55 11.00 5.29 55.69
N LEU A 56 9.87 5.59 56.34
CA LEU A 56 8.90 6.57 55.84
C LEU A 56 9.50 7.98 55.68
N ALA A 57 10.41 8.37 56.57
CA ALA A 57 11.07 9.68 56.53
C ALA A 57 11.99 9.83 55.31
N ASP A 58 12.74 8.77 55.00
CA ASP A 58 13.63 8.73 53.84
C ASP A 58 12.84 8.67 52.53
N LEU A 59 11.72 7.92 52.49
CA LEU A 59 10.84 7.90 51.34
C LEU A 59 10.26 9.30 51.08
N SER A 60 9.74 9.97 52.10
CA SER A 60 9.18 11.32 51.97
C SER A 60 10.19 12.28 51.37
N THR A 61 11.43 12.24 51.88
CA THR A 61 12.53 13.07 51.38
C THR A 61 12.83 12.77 49.91
N LYS A 62 12.91 11.49 49.52
CA LYS A 62 13.17 11.09 48.13
C LYS A 62 12.03 11.47 47.19
N THR A 63 10.77 11.30 47.61
CA THR A 63 9.59 11.73 46.85
C THR A 63 9.58 13.24 46.64
N GLN A 64 9.94 14.02 47.66
CA GLN A 64 10.00 15.48 47.55
C GLN A 64 11.10 15.94 46.58
N VAL A 65 12.24 15.25 46.54
CA VAL A 65 13.29 15.48 45.53
C VAL A 65 12.76 15.19 44.13
N VAL A 66 12.15 14.03 43.90
CA VAL A 66 11.58 13.67 42.58
C VAL A 66 10.51 14.67 42.15
N LEU A 67 9.62 15.08 43.06
CA LEU A 67 8.59 16.07 42.75
C LEU A 67 9.19 17.43 42.38
N SER A 68 10.23 17.87 43.09
CA SER A 68 10.93 19.12 42.77
C SER A 68 11.63 19.06 41.40
N GLN A 69 12.21 17.90 41.06
CA GLN A 69 12.83 17.65 39.77
C GLN A 69 11.80 17.68 38.64
N LEU A 70 10.66 17.01 38.81
CA LEU A 70 9.57 17.01 37.84
C LEU A 70 9.00 18.42 37.65
N ASN A 71 8.80 19.18 38.73
CA ASN A 71 8.29 20.55 38.64
C ASN A 71 9.26 21.47 37.87
N ALA A 72 10.57 21.32 38.11
CA ALA A 72 11.60 22.04 37.37
C ALA A 72 11.62 21.66 35.88
N GLN A 73 11.49 20.36 35.57
CA GLN A 73 11.44 19.87 34.19
C GLN A 73 10.18 20.36 33.46
N THR A 74 9.00 20.28 34.09
CA THR A 74 7.74 20.80 33.53
C THR A 74 7.85 22.28 33.21
N SER A 75 8.46 23.07 34.11
CA SER A 75 8.66 24.51 33.89
C SER A 75 9.59 24.78 32.69
N ARG A 76 10.69 24.02 32.58
CA ARG A 76 11.63 24.13 31.45
C ARG A 76 10.99 23.72 30.12
N LEU A 77 10.23 22.62 30.10
CA LEU A 77 9.57 22.12 28.91
C LEU A 77 8.48 23.09 28.44
N SER A 78 7.72 23.68 29.37
CA SER A 78 6.75 24.74 29.07
C SER A 78 7.42 25.98 28.45
N ALA A 79 8.55 26.42 29.00
CA ALA A 79 9.31 27.54 28.43
C ALA A 79 9.84 27.22 27.02
N ASN A 80 10.35 26.00 26.80
CA ASN A 80 10.82 25.56 25.49
C ASN A 80 9.67 25.45 24.47
N LEU A 81 8.51 24.93 24.87
CA LEU A 81 7.32 24.87 24.03
C LEU A 81 6.89 26.27 23.58
N ASN A 82 6.86 27.24 24.49
CA ASN A 82 6.56 28.63 24.15
C ASN A 82 7.59 29.19 23.16
N GLN A 83 8.89 28.98 23.41
CA GLN A 83 9.94 29.41 22.49
C GLN A 83 9.77 28.80 21.09
N LEU A 84 9.53 27.49 20.99
CA LEU A 84 9.32 26.81 19.71
C LEU A 84 8.06 27.33 19.00
N THR A 85 7.01 27.65 19.75
CA THR A 85 5.79 28.23 19.20
C THR A 85 6.06 29.61 18.59
N ASP A 86 6.82 30.45 19.31
CA ASP A 86 7.23 31.77 18.80
C ASP A 86 8.16 31.66 17.58
N GLU A 87 9.09 30.69 17.58
CA GLU A 87 9.94 30.40 16.43
C GLU A 87 9.14 29.90 15.22
N ILE A 88 8.11 29.09 15.41
CA ILE A 88 7.21 28.63 14.35
C ILE A 88 6.42 29.81 13.77
N ILE A 89 5.82 30.66 14.62
CA ILE A 89 5.06 31.82 14.16
C ILE A 89 5.96 32.80 13.39
N ARG A 90 7.19 33.02 13.87
CA ARG A 90 8.15 33.90 13.21
C ARG A 90 8.71 33.32 11.91
N SER A 91 9.03 32.03 11.88
CA SER A 91 9.52 31.38 10.65
C SER A 91 8.43 31.28 9.59
N GLY A 92 7.16 31.11 9.98
CA GLY A 92 6.03 31.12 9.07
C GLY A 92 5.87 32.44 8.29
N SER A 93 5.99 33.58 8.97
CA SER A 93 5.90 34.90 8.30
C SER A 93 7.09 35.16 7.37
N ARG A 94 8.30 34.74 7.75
CA ARG A 94 9.50 34.82 6.90
C ARG A 94 9.37 33.92 5.66
N LEU A 95 8.91 32.69 5.84
CA LEU A 95 8.72 31.74 4.73
C LEU A 95 7.68 32.27 3.73
N ALA A 96 6.60 32.87 4.22
CA ALA A 96 5.59 33.48 3.34
C ALA A 96 6.19 34.59 2.45
N TYR A 97 7.08 35.42 3.00
CA TYR A 97 7.81 36.42 2.21
C TYR A 97 8.74 35.77 1.17
N GLU A 98 9.51 34.75 1.58
CA GLU A 98 10.41 34.00 0.69
C GLU A 98 9.65 33.28 -0.46
N VAL A 99 8.44 32.81 -0.19
CA VAL A 99 7.57 32.24 -1.23
C VAL A 99 7.05 33.30 -2.18
N GLU A 100 6.63 34.47 -1.68
CA GLU A 100 6.11 35.54 -2.53
C GLU A 100 7.20 36.14 -3.44
N ILE A 101 8.43 36.30 -2.94
CA ILE A 101 9.57 36.72 -3.77
C ILE A 101 9.90 35.68 -4.84
N LEU A 102 9.97 34.38 -4.50
CA LEU A 102 10.22 33.31 -5.47
C LEU A 102 9.11 33.23 -6.53
N ARG A 103 7.86 33.46 -6.14
CA ARG A 103 6.73 33.54 -7.07
C ARG A 103 6.88 34.74 -8.01
N GLY A 104 7.29 35.89 -7.50
CA GLY A 104 7.61 37.07 -8.30
C GLY A 104 8.73 36.82 -9.31
N GLU A 105 9.83 36.21 -8.88
CA GLU A 105 10.96 35.84 -9.75
C GLU A 105 10.56 34.80 -10.80
N THR A 106 9.77 33.79 -10.41
CA THR A 106 9.26 32.77 -11.33
C THR A 106 8.34 33.38 -12.39
N ASN A 107 7.45 34.28 -11.98
CA ASN A 107 6.60 35.02 -12.92
C ASN A 107 7.43 35.92 -13.84
N GLY A 108 8.46 36.59 -13.31
CA GLY A 108 9.39 37.39 -14.13
C GLY A 108 10.17 36.55 -15.14
N LEU A 109 10.65 35.37 -14.74
CA LEU A 109 11.28 34.41 -15.66
C LEU A 109 10.30 33.92 -16.73
N SER A 110 9.07 33.63 -16.33
CA SER A 110 7.99 33.21 -17.24
C SER A 110 7.71 34.29 -18.29
N GLU A 111 7.62 35.56 -17.90
CA GLU A 111 7.44 36.69 -18.83
C GLU A 111 8.63 36.82 -19.78
N VAL A 112 9.86 36.68 -19.29
CA VAL A 112 11.06 36.72 -20.13
C VAL A 112 11.06 35.58 -21.16
N LEU A 113 10.73 34.36 -20.75
CA LEU A 113 10.67 33.20 -21.65
C LEU A 113 9.53 33.28 -22.68
N LEU A 114 8.34 33.68 -22.24
CA LEU A 114 7.14 33.69 -23.07
C LEU A 114 7.00 34.94 -23.93
N ASP A 115 7.45 36.10 -23.48
CA ASP A 115 7.25 37.35 -24.21
C ASP A 115 8.52 37.76 -24.98
N LYS A 116 9.67 37.75 -24.29
CA LYS A 116 10.94 38.24 -24.89
C LYS A 116 11.65 37.19 -25.73
N LEU A 117 11.80 35.97 -25.20
CA LEU A 117 12.56 34.91 -25.87
C LEU A 117 11.73 34.01 -26.78
N GLN A 118 10.39 34.06 -26.74
CA GLN A 118 9.54 33.21 -27.57
C GLN A 118 9.80 33.42 -29.07
N GLY A 119 10.03 34.67 -29.50
CA GLY A 119 10.39 34.98 -30.87
C GLY A 119 11.72 34.36 -31.29
N ASP A 120 12.74 34.48 -30.45
CA ASP A 120 14.07 33.90 -30.70
C ASP A 120 14.00 32.37 -30.73
N ILE A 121 13.26 31.76 -29.81
CA ILE A 121 13.01 30.30 -29.76
C ILE A 121 12.30 29.82 -31.03
N ALA A 122 11.33 30.57 -31.55
CA ALA A 122 10.64 30.23 -32.79
C ALA A 122 11.58 30.26 -34.01
N VAL A 123 12.57 31.16 -34.02
CA VAL A 123 13.62 31.18 -35.05
C VAL A 123 14.46 29.91 -34.98
N PHE A 124 14.83 29.45 -33.77
CA PHE A 124 15.55 28.18 -33.60
C PHE A 124 14.74 26.95 -34.04
N ASP A 125 13.42 26.93 -33.82
CA ASP A 125 12.53 25.84 -34.29
C ASP A 125 12.35 25.84 -35.83
N SER A 126 12.30 27.02 -36.44
CA SER A 126 12.26 27.12 -37.91
C SER A 126 13.56 26.64 -38.57
N HIS A 127 14.71 26.86 -37.92
CA HIS A 127 16.01 26.42 -38.41
C HIS A 127 16.25 24.92 -38.23
N SER A 128 15.61 24.28 -37.24
CA SER A 128 15.69 22.84 -37.03
C SER A 128 14.86 22.05 -38.06
N ARG A 129 13.67 22.56 -38.44
CA ARG A 129 12.78 21.93 -39.43
C ARG A 129 13.27 22.06 -40.88
N ALA A 130 14.17 22.99 -41.18
CA ALA A 130 14.75 23.15 -42.52
C ALA A 130 15.87 22.14 -42.84
N LYS A 131 16.23 21.25 -41.90
CA LYS A 131 17.37 20.32 -42.03
C LYS A 131 17.00 18.83 -42.04
N ASP A 132 15.70 18.50 -42.16
CA ASP A 132 15.19 17.13 -42.08
C ASP A 132 14.77 16.57 -43.46
N ASP A 133 15.63 16.73 -44.46
CA ASP A 133 15.43 16.14 -45.81
C ASP A 133 16.73 15.50 -46.35
N ASN A 134 17.49 14.82 -45.48
CA ASN A 134 18.50 13.86 -45.92
C ASN A 134 18.67 12.70 -44.93
N GLN A 135 18.60 11.52 -45.51
CA GLN A 135 18.45 10.18 -44.92
C GLN A 135 19.79 9.60 -44.39
N ASP A 136 19.67 8.77 -43.34
CA ASP A 136 20.51 7.67 -42.82
C ASP A 136 22.05 7.63 -42.99
N ASP A 137 22.68 7.07 -41.93
CA ASP A 137 24.05 6.56 -41.80
C ASP A 137 25.24 7.54 -41.67
N SER A 138 25.61 7.86 -40.41
CA SER A 138 27.02 7.93 -39.95
C SER A 138 27.13 8.20 -38.45
N SER A 139 27.32 7.14 -37.66
CA SER A 139 27.56 7.18 -36.20
C SER A 139 28.98 7.66 -35.80
N SER A 140 29.71 8.33 -36.70
CA SER A 140 31.10 8.76 -36.46
C SER A 140 31.39 10.25 -36.74
N GLY A 141 30.35 11.08 -36.94
CA GLY A 141 30.50 12.53 -37.14
C GLY A 141 29.44 13.41 -36.48
N GLU A 142 28.59 12.83 -35.62
CA GLU A 142 27.50 13.56 -34.99
C GLU A 142 28.02 14.50 -33.87
N PRO A 143 27.74 15.82 -33.92
CA PRO A 143 28.09 16.76 -32.87
C PRO A 143 27.55 16.31 -31.51
N GLU A 144 28.34 16.49 -30.45
CA GLU A 144 27.98 16.16 -29.06
C GLU A 144 26.58 16.66 -28.69
N ASP A 145 26.23 17.88 -29.09
CA ASP A 145 24.94 18.50 -28.79
C ASP A 145 23.75 17.73 -29.38
N ILE A 146 23.88 17.14 -30.57
CA ILE A 146 22.82 16.36 -31.21
C ILE A 146 22.67 15.00 -30.52
N LYS A 147 23.79 14.38 -30.10
CA LYS A 147 23.75 13.17 -29.27
C LYS A 147 23.07 13.45 -27.93
N GLN A 148 23.42 14.56 -27.29
CA GLN A 148 22.80 15.00 -26.04
C GLN A 148 21.31 15.27 -26.22
N LEU A 149 20.89 15.94 -27.31
CA LEU A 149 19.47 16.14 -27.61
C LEU A 149 18.72 14.81 -27.80
N ARG A 150 19.28 13.84 -28.55
CA ARG A 150 18.68 12.51 -28.70
C ARG A 150 18.57 11.76 -27.37
N ILE A 151 19.61 11.85 -26.53
CA ILE A 151 19.58 11.28 -25.19
C ILE A 151 18.49 11.95 -24.35
N LEU A 152 18.39 13.29 -24.37
CA LEU A 152 17.36 14.04 -23.66
C LEU A 152 15.95 13.69 -24.15
N THR A 153 15.74 13.52 -25.45
CA THR A 153 14.46 13.05 -26.01
C THR A 153 14.14 11.62 -25.56
N SER A 154 15.13 10.71 -25.56
CA SER A 154 14.94 9.36 -25.05
C SER A 154 14.64 9.34 -23.55
N VAL A 155 15.30 10.19 -22.77
CA VAL A 155 15.07 10.35 -21.34
C VAL A 155 13.67 10.91 -21.09
N ARG A 156 13.25 11.94 -21.85
CA ARG A 156 11.89 12.49 -21.79
C ARG A 156 10.84 11.43 -22.05
N ASN A 157 10.94 10.69 -23.15
CA ASN A 157 9.99 9.63 -23.48
C ASN A 157 9.93 8.55 -22.39
N ARG A 158 11.09 8.23 -21.79
CA ARG A 158 11.16 7.27 -20.70
C ARG A 158 10.52 7.83 -19.42
N LEU A 159 10.73 9.11 -19.10
CA LEU A 159 10.06 9.78 -17.99
C LEU A 159 8.55 9.85 -18.19
N ASP A 160 8.07 10.16 -19.40
CA ASP A 160 6.63 10.15 -19.72
C ASP A 160 6.03 8.75 -19.53
N THR A 161 6.76 7.70 -19.91
CA THR A 161 6.36 6.31 -19.66
C THR A 161 6.30 6.00 -18.16
N VAL A 162 7.29 6.45 -17.39
CA VAL A 162 7.33 6.27 -15.92
C VAL A 162 6.16 7.02 -15.27
N ILE A 163 5.91 8.27 -15.63
CA ILE A 163 4.80 9.08 -15.12
C ILE A 163 3.48 8.36 -15.38
N LYS A 164 3.28 7.82 -16.59
CA LYS A 164 2.07 7.06 -16.91
C LYS A 164 1.93 5.81 -16.05
N VAL A 165 2.96 4.99 -15.94
CA VAL A 165 2.91 3.76 -15.14
C VAL A 165 2.67 4.05 -13.65
N PHE A 166 3.31 5.08 -13.09
CA PHE A 166 3.09 5.49 -11.70
C PHE A 166 1.73 6.16 -11.49
N GLY A 167 1.22 6.89 -12.50
CA GLY A 167 -0.14 7.44 -12.49
C GLY A 167 -1.18 6.33 -12.44
N ASP A 168 -1.10 5.38 -13.38
CA ASP A 168 -1.96 4.19 -13.42
C ASP A 168 -1.85 3.38 -12.10
N ALA A 169 -0.66 3.35 -11.49
CA ALA A 169 -0.43 2.68 -10.22
C ALA A 169 -1.11 3.43 -9.05
N MET A 170 -1.06 4.76 -9.07
CA MET A 170 -1.68 5.62 -8.05
C MET A 170 -3.21 5.57 -8.10
N GLU A 171 -3.79 5.33 -9.28
CA GLU A 171 -5.22 5.08 -9.47
C GLU A 171 -5.69 3.75 -8.87
N TRP A 172 -4.76 2.86 -8.50
CA TRP A 172 -5.06 1.60 -7.83
C TRP A 172 -4.61 1.61 -6.35
N PRO A 173 -5.29 2.37 -5.47
CA PRO A 173 -5.00 2.37 -4.03
C PRO A 173 -5.53 1.09 -3.37
N VAL A 174 -4.78 0.58 -2.39
CA VAL A 174 -5.24 -0.52 -1.52
C VAL A 174 -5.85 0.09 -0.25
N ALA A 175 -6.99 -0.45 0.18
CA ALA A 175 -7.60 -0.05 1.44
C ALA A 175 -6.67 -0.41 2.61
N PRO A 176 -6.39 0.49 3.56
CA PRO A 176 -5.46 0.23 4.66
C PRO A 176 -5.79 -1.04 5.45
N SER A 177 -7.08 -1.36 5.59
CA SER A 177 -7.61 -2.56 6.25
C SER A 177 -7.15 -3.87 5.61
N GLU A 178 -6.88 -3.87 4.31
CA GLU A 178 -6.46 -5.06 3.54
C GLU A 178 -4.97 -5.39 3.71
N LEU A 179 -4.17 -4.38 4.06
CA LEU A 179 -2.76 -4.52 4.43
C LEU A 179 -2.61 -4.84 5.92
N SER A 180 -3.64 -4.54 6.71
CA SER A 180 -3.64 -4.58 8.18
C SER A 180 -4.12 -5.92 8.72
N SER A 181 -3.45 -7.00 8.36
CA SER A 181 -3.43 -8.19 9.21
C SER A 181 -2.23 -8.09 10.16
N SER A 182 -2.41 -7.30 11.22
CA SER A 182 -1.59 -7.31 12.45
C SER A 182 -0.25 -6.55 12.49
N LEU A 183 -0.17 -5.30 12.01
CA LEU A 183 0.96 -4.42 12.36
C LEU A 183 0.50 -3.01 12.72
N ILE A 184 0.66 -2.68 14.01
CA ILE A 184 0.89 -1.38 14.65
C ILE A 184 0.62 -0.15 13.75
N SER A 185 -0.40 0.63 14.11
CA SER A 185 -0.58 2.02 13.65
C SER A 185 0.66 2.84 13.97
N VAL A 186 1.60 2.89 13.03
CA VAL A 186 2.64 3.92 13.01
C VAL A 186 2.02 5.12 12.31
N THR A 187 1.65 6.08 13.13
CA THR A 187 1.07 7.38 12.82
C THR A 187 1.82 8.06 11.67
N ALA A 188 1.20 8.13 10.49
CA ALA A 188 1.46 9.24 9.58
C ALA A 188 0.88 10.49 10.26
N PRO A 189 1.67 11.54 10.54
CA PRO A 189 1.16 12.72 11.23
C PRO A 189 0.11 13.43 10.36
N ASN A 190 -0.99 13.85 10.99
CA ASN A 190 -2.09 14.65 10.42
C ASN A 190 -2.93 14.02 9.29
N ILE A 191 -3.39 12.77 9.44
CA ILE A 191 -4.54 12.28 8.65
C ILE A 191 -5.75 12.23 9.58
N THR A 192 -6.78 13.01 9.27
CA THR A 192 -8.02 13.02 10.05
C THR A 192 -8.75 11.67 9.93
N PRO A 193 -9.54 11.26 10.93
CA PRO A 193 -10.33 10.02 10.86
C PRO A 193 -11.26 9.96 9.63
N GLU A 194 -11.71 11.11 9.13
CA GLU A 194 -12.54 11.24 7.94
C GLU A 194 -11.75 10.96 6.65
N GLU A 195 -10.53 11.49 6.53
CA GLU A 195 -9.64 11.21 5.40
C GLU A 195 -9.23 9.74 5.34
N GLN A 196 -9.06 9.09 6.50
CA GLN A 196 -8.78 7.66 6.58
C GLN A 196 -9.95 6.82 6.09
N ARG A 197 -11.19 7.17 6.46
CA ARG A 197 -12.41 6.51 5.97
C ARG A 197 -12.60 6.75 4.47
N SER A 198 -12.36 7.97 3.99
CA SER A 198 -12.43 8.29 2.56
C SER A 198 -11.42 7.50 1.74
N ARG A 199 -10.19 7.33 2.24
CA ARG A 199 -9.16 6.51 1.58
C ARG A 199 -9.50 5.01 1.61
N GLU A 200 -10.07 4.53 2.71
CA GLU A 200 -10.55 3.16 2.83
C GLU A 200 -11.67 2.86 1.83
N GLU A 201 -12.67 3.75 1.75
CA GLU A 201 -13.79 3.63 0.83
C GLU A 201 -13.33 3.68 -0.63
N LYS A 202 -12.44 4.62 -0.99
CA LYS A 202 -11.86 4.72 -2.34
C LYS A 202 -11.10 3.44 -2.73
N GLY A 203 -10.33 2.85 -1.81
CA GLY A 203 -9.60 1.60 -2.06
C GLY A 203 -10.54 0.43 -2.34
N LYS A 204 -11.64 0.32 -1.58
CA LYS A 204 -12.67 -0.71 -1.79
C LYS A 204 -13.45 -0.48 -3.08
N GLU A 205 -13.84 0.75 -3.36
CA GLU A 205 -14.57 1.12 -4.57
C GLU A 205 -13.76 0.81 -5.84
N VAL A 206 -12.46 1.12 -5.85
CA VAL A 206 -11.58 0.79 -6.99
C VAL A 206 -11.42 -0.71 -7.16
N ALA A 207 -11.29 -1.46 -6.06
CA ALA A 207 -11.20 -2.92 -6.11
C ALA A 207 -12.49 -3.55 -6.67
N GLU A 208 -13.67 -3.06 -6.27
CA GLU A 208 -14.95 -3.49 -6.82
C GLU A 208 -15.09 -3.10 -8.30
N LYS A 209 -14.75 -1.87 -8.68
CA LYS A 209 -14.72 -1.43 -10.09
C LYS A 209 -13.82 -2.31 -10.96
N LEU A 210 -12.69 -2.77 -10.45
CA LEU A 210 -11.81 -3.69 -11.17
C LEU A 210 -12.46 -5.07 -11.36
N ARG A 211 -13.17 -5.59 -10.35
CA ARG A 211 -13.93 -6.85 -10.46
C ARG A 211 -15.08 -6.71 -11.47
N GLU A 212 -15.84 -5.63 -11.38
CA GLU A 212 -16.93 -5.30 -12.30
C GLU A 212 -16.42 -5.12 -13.73
N ASN A 213 -15.28 -4.46 -13.93
CA ASN A 213 -14.69 -4.30 -15.25
C ASN A 213 -14.34 -5.67 -15.85
N ILE A 214 -13.67 -6.55 -15.11
CA ILE A 214 -13.39 -7.92 -15.57
C ILE A 214 -14.67 -8.70 -15.86
N ALA A 215 -15.69 -8.61 -15.00
CA ALA A 215 -16.99 -9.25 -15.23
C ALA A 215 -17.67 -8.71 -16.50
N SER A 216 -17.65 -7.39 -16.70
CA SER A 216 -18.22 -6.75 -17.89
C SER A 216 -17.48 -7.14 -19.18
N LEU A 217 -16.16 -7.37 -19.13
CA LEU A 217 -15.39 -7.87 -20.27
C LEU A 217 -15.78 -9.31 -20.63
N LEU A 218 -16.12 -10.13 -19.63
CA LEU A 218 -16.62 -11.49 -19.84
C LEU A 218 -18.04 -11.49 -20.45
N GLU A 219 -18.88 -10.53 -20.08
CA GLU A 219 -20.27 -10.42 -20.58
C GLU A 219 -20.39 -9.69 -21.93
N SER A 220 -19.54 -8.69 -22.19
CA SER A 220 -19.62 -7.82 -23.37
C SER A 220 -18.95 -8.37 -24.63
N GLY A 221 -18.19 -9.46 -24.52
CA GLY A 221 -17.55 -10.11 -25.65
C GLY A 221 -18.58 -10.56 -26.70
N ARG A 222 -18.41 -10.14 -27.96
CA ARG A 222 -19.27 -10.58 -29.08
C ARG A 222 -19.25 -12.11 -29.20
N THR A 223 -18.12 -12.73 -28.85
CA THR A 223 -18.03 -14.17 -28.59
C THR A 223 -17.53 -14.41 -27.16
N PRO A 224 -17.95 -15.52 -26.52
CA PRO A 224 -17.49 -15.85 -25.17
C PRO A 224 -15.96 -16.01 -25.07
N GLU A 225 -15.31 -16.46 -26.15
CA GLU A 225 -13.85 -16.61 -26.22
C GLU A 225 -13.12 -15.26 -26.29
N GLU A 226 -13.67 -14.30 -27.04
CA GLU A 226 -13.13 -12.93 -27.12
C GLU A 226 -13.21 -12.20 -25.78
N GLY A 227 -14.30 -12.37 -25.03
CA GLY A 227 -14.45 -11.81 -23.68
C GLY A 227 -13.41 -12.35 -22.70
N ILE A 228 -13.11 -13.66 -22.76
CA ILE A 228 -12.04 -14.29 -21.96
C ILE A 228 -10.67 -13.73 -22.35
N LEU A 229 -10.41 -13.55 -23.64
CA LEU A 229 -9.12 -13.04 -24.12
C LEU A 229 -8.91 -11.59 -23.66
N ALA A 230 -9.94 -10.75 -23.78
CA ALA A 230 -9.91 -9.36 -23.31
C ALA A 230 -9.72 -9.27 -21.78
N ALA A 231 -10.45 -10.10 -21.01
CA ALA A 231 -10.31 -10.17 -19.57
C ALA A 231 -8.89 -10.63 -19.15
N ASN A 232 -8.33 -11.65 -19.81
CA ASN A 232 -6.95 -12.08 -19.59
C ASN A 232 -5.93 -11.00 -19.97
N GLY A 233 -6.17 -10.23 -21.04
CA GLY A 233 -5.37 -9.06 -21.39
C GLY A 233 -5.31 -8.05 -20.24
N ARG A 234 -6.48 -7.68 -19.71
CA ARG A 234 -6.58 -6.73 -18.59
C ARG A 234 -5.90 -7.25 -17.32
N ILE A 235 -6.02 -8.55 -17.02
CA ILE A 235 -5.32 -9.19 -15.89
C ILE A 235 -3.80 -9.11 -16.07
N ASN A 236 -3.29 -9.33 -17.29
CA ASN A 236 -1.86 -9.23 -17.57
C ASN A 236 -1.33 -7.80 -17.44
N ASP A 237 -2.12 -6.79 -17.80
CA ASP A 237 -1.78 -5.39 -17.56
C ASP A 237 -1.71 -5.09 -16.05
N LEU A 238 -2.67 -5.60 -15.26
CA LEU A 238 -2.63 -5.50 -13.80
C LEU A 238 -1.41 -6.21 -13.21
N ARG A 239 -0.98 -7.35 -13.76
CA ARG A 239 0.26 -8.04 -13.35
C ARG A 239 1.50 -7.19 -13.63
N ARG A 240 1.56 -6.52 -14.79
CA ARG A 240 2.67 -5.60 -15.12
C ARG A 240 2.69 -4.42 -14.17
N LEU A 241 1.54 -3.84 -13.87
CA LEU A 241 1.40 -2.75 -12.92
C LEU A 241 1.81 -3.16 -11.51
N ALA A 242 1.43 -4.37 -11.08
CA ALA A 242 1.76 -4.92 -9.77
C ALA A 242 3.28 -5.00 -9.49
N LEU A 243 4.12 -5.07 -10.54
CA LEU A 243 5.59 -5.07 -10.41
C LEU A 243 6.13 -3.79 -9.77
N VAL A 244 5.41 -2.65 -9.85
CA VAL A 244 5.81 -1.38 -9.22
C VAL A 244 5.92 -1.52 -7.70
N TRP A 245 5.11 -2.40 -7.10
CA TRP A 245 5.09 -2.64 -5.65
C TRP A 245 5.96 -3.81 -5.21
N LYS A 246 6.78 -4.38 -6.10
CA LYS A 246 7.68 -5.49 -5.75
C LYS A 246 8.63 -5.07 -4.62
N GLY A 247 8.69 -5.86 -3.55
CA GLY A 247 9.46 -5.57 -2.35
C GLY A 247 8.74 -4.68 -1.32
N THR A 248 7.52 -4.22 -1.59
CA THR A 248 6.72 -3.45 -0.63
C THR A 248 5.76 -4.35 0.17
N ALA A 249 5.19 -3.81 1.26
CA ALA A 249 4.17 -4.50 2.04
C ALA A 249 2.90 -4.84 1.22
N GLU A 250 2.65 -4.13 0.12
CA GLU A 250 1.46 -4.32 -0.72
C GLU A 250 1.59 -5.45 -1.75
N GLU A 251 2.81 -5.92 -2.04
CA GLU A 251 3.09 -6.90 -3.10
C GLU A 251 2.25 -8.18 -2.96
N ARG A 252 2.23 -8.75 -1.75
CA ARG A 252 1.54 -10.01 -1.46
C ARG A 252 0.03 -9.88 -1.62
N TYR A 253 -0.52 -8.75 -1.19
CA TYR A 253 -1.95 -8.49 -1.29
C TYR A 253 -2.38 -8.34 -2.77
N ARG A 254 -1.68 -7.47 -3.51
CA ARG A 254 -1.99 -7.19 -4.92
C ARG A 254 -1.86 -8.44 -5.79
N THR A 255 -0.84 -9.27 -5.54
CA THR A 255 -0.68 -10.56 -6.23
C THR A 255 -1.88 -11.49 -5.99
N ARG A 256 -2.30 -11.66 -4.73
CA ARG A 256 -3.48 -12.47 -4.38
C ARG A 256 -4.78 -11.95 -4.98
N PHE A 257 -4.94 -10.63 -5.02
CA PHE A 257 -6.10 -10.00 -5.64
C PHE A 257 -6.16 -10.32 -7.13
N ILE A 258 -5.04 -10.18 -7.84
CA ILE A 258 -4.95 -10.51 -9.27
C ILE A 258 -5.18 -12.01 -9.52
N ASP A 259 -4.63 -12.89 -8.68
CA ASP A 259 -4.87 -14.34 -8.78
C ASP A 259 -6.35 -14.67 -8.57
N GLY A 260 -7.03 -13.95 -7.68
CA GLY A 260 -8.48 -14.04 -7.49
C GLY A 260 -9.25 -13.65 -8.76
N LEU A 261 -8.85 -12.56 -9.43
CA LEU A 261 -9.45 -12.15 -10.72
C LEU A 261 -9.18 -13.17 -11.83
N ALA A 262 -7.96 -13.71 -11.90
CA ALA A 262 -7.60 -14.74 -12.86
C ALA A 262 -8.43 -16.01 -12.68
N LYS A 263 -8.69 -16.40 -11.44
CA LYS A 263 -9.55 -17.54 -11.14
C LYS A 263 -10.99 -17.33 -11.60
N LEU A 264 -11.54 -16.11 -11.49
CA LEU A 264 -12.89 -15.81 -12.01
C LEU A 264 -12.98 -16.01 -13.52
N VAL A 265 -11.95 -15.60 -14.26
CA VAL A 265 -11.86 -15.79 -15.72
C VAL A 265 -11.69 -17.27 -16.06
N GLU A 266 -10.85 -18.01 -15.32
CA GLU A 266 -10.65 -19.45 -15.52
C GLU A 266 -11.94 -20.25 -15.24
N ASP A 267 -12.70 -19.88 -14.19
CA ASP A 267 -13.97 -20.52 -13.86
C ASP A 267 -15.02 -20.28 -14.97
N GLU A 268 -15.10 -19.09 -15.56
CA GLU A 268 -15.95 -18.83 -16.73
C GLU A 268 -15.48 -19.59 -17.98
N GLN A 269 -14.18 -19.61 -18.24
CA GLN A 269 -13.61 -20.42 -19.32
C GLN A 269 -13.96 -21.90 -19.17
N ARG A 270 -13.91 -22.43 -17.95
CA ARG A 270 -14.28 -23.82 -17.64
C ARG A 270 -15.77 -24.07 -17.78
N LYS A 271 -16.64 -23.13 -17.41
CA LYS A 271 -18.09 -23.22 -17.62
C LYS A 271 -18.43 -23.27 -19.12
N LEU A 272 -17.80 -22.42 -19.93
CA LEU A 272 -17.99 -22.40 -21.37
C LEU A 272 -17.51 -23.69 -22.03
N ALA A 273 -16.35 -24.22 -21.62
CA ALA A 273 -15.85 -25.51 -22.07
C ALA A 273 -16.86 -26.64 -21.77
N LYS A 274 -17.37 -26.74 -20.53
CA LYS A 274 -18.39 -27.73 -20.14
C LYS A 274 -19.69 -27.59 -20.93
N ARG A 275 -20.14 -26.36 -21.20
CA ARG A 275 -21.35 -26.10 -22.00
C ARG A 275 -21.17 -26.53 -23.46
N SER A 276 -19.96 -26.40 -24.00
CA SER A 276 -19.62 -26.87 -25.35
C SER A 276 -19.56 -28.40 -25.44
N GLU A 277 -19.04 -29.08 -24.40
CA GLU A 277 -18.99 -30.55 -24.32
C GLU A 277 -20.37 -31.17 -24.09
N GLY A 278 -21.20 -30.59 -23.21
CA GLY A 278 -22.57 -31.04 -22.97
C GLY A 278 -23.47 -30.92 -24.22
N ARG A 279 -23.20 -29.95 -25.10
CA ARG A 279 -23.93 -29.81 -26.38
C ARG A 279 -23.51 -30.87 -27.42
N ARG A 280 -22.30 -31.43 -27.31
CA ARG A 280 -21.80 -32.51 -28.19
C ARG A 280 -22.32 -33.90 -27.81
N GLN A 281 -22.71 -34.13 -26.55
CA GLN A 281 -23.24 -35.44 -26.12
C GLN A 281 -24.75 -35.63 -26.39
N VAL A 282 -25.53 -34.55 -26.56
CA VAL A 282 -26.99 -34.64 -26.81
C VAL A 282 -27.35 -34.79 -28.31
N SER A 283 -26.38 -34.68 -29.23
CA SER A 283 -26.62 -34.77 -30.69
C SER A 283 -26.41 -36.17 -31.30
N THR A 284 -26.25 -37.23 -30.49
CA THR A 284 -26.06 -38.61 -30.97
C THR A 284 -27.04 -39.57 -30.29
N SER A 285 -28.34 -39.36 -30.50
CA SER A 285 -29.36 -40.38 -30.18
C SER A 285 -30.71 -40.10 -30.84
N VAL A 286 -30.79 -40.26 -32.18
CA VAL A 286 -32.09 -40.41 -32.87
C VAL A 286 -32.03 -41.52 -33.93
N SER A 287 -33.07 -42.38 -33.90
CA SER A 287 -33.44 -43.48 -34.82
C SER A 287 -32.76 -44.84 -34.50
N THR A 288 -33.44 -46.00 -34.35
CA THR A 288 -34.73 -46.48 -34.86
C THR A 288 -35.21 -47.74 -34.10
N GLY A 289 -36.50 -47.79 -33.72
CA GLY A 289 -37.36 -48.99 -33.76
C GLY A 289 -37.27 -50.06 -32.64
N PRO A 290 -38.38 -50.79 -32.31
CA PRO A 290 -38.52 -51.56 -31.08
C PRO A 290 -38.35 -53.07 -31.27
N ARG A 291 -37.65 -53.75 -30.35
CA ARG A 291 -37.85 -55.20 -30.09
C ARG A 291 -37.21 -55.67 -28.77
N VAL A 292 -38.08 -55.88 -27.81
CA VAL A 292 -38.20 -56.96 -26.82
C VAL A 292 -37.02 -57.94 -26.60
N LEU A 293 -36.69 -58.08 -25.30
CA LEU A 293 -36.11 -59.20 -24.53
C LEU A 293 -34.59 -59.49 -24.53
N GLU A 294 -34.00 -59.23 -23.35
CA GLU A 294 -33.40 -60.24 -22.45
C GLU A 294 -31.90 -60.08 -22.09
N GLN A 295 -31.70 -59.76 -20.81
CA GLN A 295 -30.70 -60.28 -19.86
C GLN A 295 -29.22 -60.39 -20.29
N SER A 296 -28.39 -59.48 -19.77
CA SER A 296 -27.09 -59.79 -19.12
C SER A 296 -26.44 -58.47 -18.68
N LYS A 297 -26.34 -58.22 -17.37
CA LYS A 297 -25.20 -58.51 -16.49
C LYS A 297 -24.09 -57.44 -16.54
N ASN A 298 -24.26 -56.49 -15.61
CA ASN A 298 -23.28 -55.64 -14.91
C ASN A 298 -22.54 -54.53 -15.67
N PRO A 299 -22.53 -53.33 -15.06
CA PRO A 299 -21.28 -52.64 -14.79
C PRO A 299 -21.03 -52.56 -13.29
N ASN A 300 -19.76 -52.69 -12.96
CA ASN A 300 -19.17 -52.57 -11.65
C ASN A 300 -19.29 -51.10 -11.19
N GLU A 301 -20.36 -50.75 -10.48
CA GLU A 301 -20.41 -49.54 -9.65
C GLU A 301 -20.14 -49.93 -8.20
N THR A 302 -18.92 -49.58 -7.82
CA THR A 302 -18.35 -49.67 -6.50
C THR A 302 -19.10 -48.72 -5.55
N GLY A 303 -20.06 -49.31 -4.83
CA GLY A 303 -20.09 -49.29 -3.37
C GLY A 303 -20.45 -47.99 -2.67
N TYR A 304 -21.75 -47.74 -2.46
CA TYR A 304 -22.31 -47.13 -1.24
C TYR A 304 -23.82 -47.46 -1.10
N GLY A 305 -24.20 -48.75 -1.13
CA GLY A 305 -25.61 -49.18 -1.10
C GLY A 305 -26.03 -50.05 0.09
N PHE A 306 -25.10 -50.48 0.96
CA PHE A 306 -25.40 -51.44 2.02
C PHE A 306 -25.65 -50.79 3.40
N MET A 307 -24.96 -49.68 3.69
CA MET A 307 -25.11 -48.94 4.96
C MET A 307 -26.45 -48.19 5.06
N SER A 308 -27.06 -47.79 3.94
CA SER A 308 -28.37 -47.13 3.90
C SER A 308 -29.51 -48.10 4.22
N SER A 309 -29.43 -49.34 3.72
CA SER A 309 -30.42 -50.40 4.00
C SER A 309 -30.39 -50.87 5.45
N LEU A 310 -29.22 -50.90 6.10
CA LEU A 310 -29.11 -51.22 7.53
C LEU A 310 -29.61 -50.09 8.45
N ARG A 311 -29.48 -48.83 8.04
CA ARG A 311 -30.04 -47.69 8.79
C ARG A 311 -31.57 -47.70 8.75
N LYS A 312 -32.16 -48.18 7.66
CA LYS A 312 -33.61 -48.29 7.49
C LYS A 312 -34.23 -49.41 8.34
N ILE A 313 -33.56 -50.55 8.46
CA ILE A 313 -34.01 -51.68 9.32
C ILE A 313 -33.91 -51.34 10.82
N ARG A 314 -32.96 -50.50 11.23
CA ARG A 314 -32.86 -50.04 12.63
C ARG A 314 -33.91 -49.00 13.00
N GLY A 315 -34.47 -48.27 12.03
CA GLY A 315 -35.50 -47.26 12.23
C GLY A 315 -36.91 -47.84 12.44
N ASP A 316 -37.21 -48.99 11.83
CA ASP A 316 -38.54 -49.63 11.85
C ASP A 316 -38.79 -50.55 13.08
N ILE A 317 -37.85 -50.64 14.03
CA ILE A 317 -38.01 -51.47 15.25
C ILE A 317 -38.41 -50.65 16.50
N TYR A 318 -38.52 -49.32 16.40
CA TYR A 318 -38.90 -48.45 17.54
C TYR A 318 -40.00 -47.44 17.19
N ILE A 319 -41.04 -47.88 16.48
CA ILE A 319 -42.32 -47.14 16.38
C ILE A 319 -43.47 -48.15 16.58
N GLU A 320 -43.68 -48.52 17.84
CA GLU A 320 -44.99 -48.74 18.47
C GLU A 320 -44.86 -48.46 19.97
#